data_AF-A0A0C1GMY2-F1
#
_entry.id   AF-A0A0C1GMY2-F1
#
_cell.length_a   1.000
_cell.length_b   1.000
_cell.length_c   1.000
_cell.angle_alpha   90.00
_cell.angle_beta   90.00
_cell.angle_gamma   90.00
#
_symmetry.space_group_name_H-M   'P 1'
#
loop_
_entity.id
_entity.type
_entity.pdbx_description
1 polymer ?
#
loop_
_entity_poly.entity_id
_entity_poly.type
_entity_poly.pdbx_seq_one_letter_code
_entity_poly.pdbx_strand_id
1 'polypeptide(L)'
;MSKHKIRYILPLLAIMTSAACVGAAGSSEKTNEKDAKQQNRAICPEPVNLMSDDCLSITLGEFEDKLKKKYEELFRRAVAKDRKLHGLSKQYFASVRSKWEAYKEELCDDPTVTTDLKTPADRIYSLCAIEQTKLHLKALERF
;
A
#
# COMPACT_ATOMS: atom_id res chain seq x y z
N MET A 1 -44.88 -1.00 13.41
CA MET A 1 -44.53 -1.41 12.03
C MET A 1 -45.50 -0.79 11.05
N SER A 2 -45.11 0.30 10.38
CA SER A 2 -45.93 0.93 9.33
C SER A 2 -45.44 0.48 7.96
N LYS A 3 -46.28 -0.24 7.23
CA LYS A 3 -46.04 -0.75 5.88
C LYS A 3 -46.56 0.29 4.89
N HIS A 4 -45.69 0.99 4.17
CA HIS A 4 -46.10 1.74 2.98
C HIS A 4 -45.43 1.12 1.75
N LYS A 5 -46.26 0.37 1.01
CA LYS A 5 -46.00 -0.16 -0.33
C LYS A 5 -46.15 1.00 -1.31
N ILE A 6 -45.06 1.39 -1.97
CA ILE A 6 -45.15 2.21 -3.19
C ILE A 6 -45.19 1.23 -4.37
N ARG A 7 -46.35 1.20 -5.04
CA ARG A 7 -46.58 0.46 -6.29
C ARG A 7 -46.37 1.42 -7.46
N TYR A 8 -45.49 1.01 -8.38
CA TYR A 8 -45.50 1.18 -9.84
C TYR A 8 -45.87 2.53 -10.45
N ILE A 9 -45.02 3.04 -11.35
CA ILE A 9 -45.34 3.18 -12.78
C ILE A 9 -44.01 3.26 -13.56
N LEU A 10 -43.85 2.33 -14.50
CA LEU A 10 -42.85 2.29 -15.55
C LEU A 10 -43.50 2.87 -16.81
N PRO A 11 -42.89 3.82 -17.53
CA PRO A 11 -43.16 3.98 -18.96
C PRO A 11 -42.01 3.38 -19.76
N LEU A 12 -42.35 2.28 -20.42
CA LEU A 12 -41.68 1.75 -21.60
C LEU A 12 -41.52 2.84 -22.66
N LEU A 13 -40.30 3.08 -23.11
CA LEU A 13 -40.03 3.60 -24.46
C LEU A 13 -38.97 2.73 -25.11
N ALA A 14 -39.46 1.84 -25.97
CA ALA A 14 -38.71 1.20 -27.04
C ALA A 14 -38.65 2.16 -28.24
N ILE A 15 -37.54 2.11 -29.00
CA ILE A 15 -37.36 2.28 -30.46
C ILE A 15 -35.82 2.35 -30.65
N MET A 16 -35.16 1.22 -30.90
CA MET A 16 -34.84 0.61 -32.20
C MET A 16 -33.58 1.19 -32.88
N THR A 17 -32.52 0.37 -32.85
CA THR A 17 -31.52 0.08 -33.92
C THR A 17 -30.89 1.28 -34.65
N SER A 18 -29.56 1.42 -34.68
CA SER A 18 -28.69 0.66 -35.59
C SER A 18 -27.20 0.92 -35.35
N ALA A 19 -26.40 -0.01 -35.89
CA ALA A 19 -25.03 0.13 -36.38
C ALA A 19 -23.88 -0.21 -35.41
N ALA A 20 -23.27 -1.35 -35.74
CA ALA A 20 -22.02 -1.90 -35.30
C ALA A 20 -20.93 -0.89 -34.88
N CYS A 21 -20.34 -1.13 -33.72
CA CYS A 21 -18.90 -1.01 -33.53
C CYS A 21 -18.41 -2.36 -32.97
N VAL A 22 -17.98 -3.21 -33.90
CA VAL A 22 -17.04 -4.28 -33.62
C VAL A 22 -15.74 -3.58 -33.21
N GLY A 23 -15.29 -3.78 -31.98
CA GLY A 23 -14.09 -3.12 -31.49
C GLY A 23 -13.63 -3.70 -30.17
N ALA A 24 -12.76 -4.71 -30.26
CA ALA A 24 -11.84 -5.16 -29.24
C ALA A 24 -12.45 -5.59 -27.89
N ALA A 25 -12.55 -6.91 -27.73
CA ALA A 25 -12.13 -7.55 -26.50
C ALA A 25 -10.66 -7.14 -26.23
N GLY A 26 -10.47 -5.97 -25.63
CA GLY A 26 -9.20 -5.53 -25.09
C GLY A 26 -9.11 -6.06 -23.68
N SER A 27 -8.35 -7.16 -23.54
CA SER A 27 -7.78 -7.67 -22.30
C SER A 27 -7.73 -6.61 -21.20
N SER A 28 -8.33 -6.89 -20.05
CA SER A 28 -7.90 -6.31 -18.78
C SER A 28 -6.40 -6.62 -18.67
N GLU A 29 -5.56 -5.73 -19.20
CA GLU A 29 -4.12 -5.79 -19.09
C GLU A 29 -3.84 -5.89 -17.60
N LYS A 30 -3.47 -7.10 -17.17
CA LYS A 30 -2.64 -7.25 -16.00
C LYS A 30 -1.33 -6.56 -16.36
N THR A 31 -1.28 -5.24 -16.19
CA THR A 31 -0.04 -4.48 -16.21
C THR A 31 0.96 -5.25 -15.38
N ASN A 32 2.05 -5.71 -15.98
CA ASN A 32 3.06 -6.43 -15.23
C ASN A 32 3.55 -5.51 -14.11
N GLU A 33 3.69 -6.04 -12.89
CA GLU A 33 4.21 -5.31 -11.73
C GLU A 33 5.58 -4.65 -12.02
N LYS A 34 6.35 -5.23 -12.96
CA LYS A 34 7.60 -4.65 -13.48
C LYS A 34 7.39 -3.40 -14.32
N ASP A 35 6.40 -3.41 -15.22
CA ASP A 35 6.10 -2.28 -16.11
C ASP A 35 5.51 -1.11 -15.30
N ALA A 36 4.63 -1.41 -14.35
CA ALA A 36 4.09 -0.42 -13.41
C ALA A 36 5.19 0.20 -12.52
N LYS A 37 6.13 -0.60 -12.02
CA LYS A 37 7.25 -0.12 -11.21
C LYS A 37 8.26 0.72 -12.01
N GLN A 38 8.47 0.36 -13.28
CA GLN A 38 9.35 1.10 -14.17
C GLN A 38 8.73 2.43 -14.60
N GLN A 39 7.42 2.45 -14.82
CA GLN A 39 6.65 3.67 -15.08
C GLN A 39 6.61 4.58 -13.83
N ASN A 40 6.37 4.04 -12.63
CA ASN A 40 6.43 4.80 -11.39
C ASN A 40 7.81 5.43 -11.14
N ARG A 41 8.91 4.71 -11.43
CA ARG A 41 10.27 5.27 -11.33
C ARG A 41 10.55 6.39 -12.34
N ALA A 42 9.92 6.36 -13.51
CA ALA A 42 10.03 7.43 -14.48
C ALA A 42 9.28 8.70 -14.03
N ILE A 43 8.21 8.53 -13.23
CA ILE A 43 7.37 9.61 -12.70
C ILE A 43 7.91 10.17 -11.37
N CYS A 44 8.42 9.29 -10.50
CA CYS A 44 8.90 9.61 -9.17
C CYS A 44 10.42 9.38 -9.07
N PRO A 45 11.23 10.39 -9.40
CA PRO A 45 12.68 10.27 -9.40
C PRO A 45 13.23 10.21 -7.96
N GLU A 46 14.28 9.42 -7.78
CA GLU A 46 15.16 9.56 -6.60
C GLU A 46 16.01 10.83 -6.73
N PRO A 47 16.39 11.51 -5.62
CA PRO A 47 16.29 11.08 -4.21
C PRO A 47 14.96 11.47 -3.51
N VAL A 48 14.57 10.66 -2.52
CA VAL A 48 13.28 10.75 -1.82
C VAL A 48 12.99 12.14 -1.22
N ASN A 49 14.01 12.84 -0.70
CA ASN A 49 13.85 14.16 -0.10
C ASN A 49 13.39 15.26 -1.09
N LEU A 50 13.56 15.02 -2.39
CA LEU A 50 13.17 15.94 -3.47
C LEU A 50 11.85 15.53 -4.16
N MET A 51 11.23 14.43 -3.75
CA MET A 51 9.97 13.94 -4.33
C MET A 51 8.80 14.88 -4.03
N SER A 52 7.82 14.95 -4.93
CA SER A 52 6.51 15.54 -4.63
C SER A 52 5.77 14.72 -3.58
N ASP A 53 4.77 15.29 -2.93
CA ASP A 53 4.00 14.58 -1.89
C ASP A 53 3.27 13.34 -2.44
N ASP A 54 2.79 13.40 -3.69
CA ASP A 54 2.20 12.24 -4.36
C ASP A 54 3.24 11.12 -4.57
N CYS A 55 4.46 11.48 -4.97
CA CYS A 55 5.55 10.53 -5.10
C CYS A 55 6.01 9.97 -3.75
N LEU A 56 5.95 10.75 -2.67
CA LEU A 56 6.20 10.26 -1.32
C LEU A 56 5.15 9.24 -0.90
N SER A 57 3.86 9.50 -1.14
CA SER A 57 2.78 8.56 -0.81
C SER A 57 2.93 7.24 -1.57
N ILE A 58 3.20 7.30 -2.88
CA ILE A 58 3.47 6.10 -3.70
C ILE A 58 4.69 5.34 -3.16
N THR A 59 5.79 6.05 -2.89
CA THR A 59 7.04 5.46 -2.41
C THR A 59 6.85 4.80 -1.04
N LEU A 60 6.11 5.43 -0.13
CA LEU A 60 5.77 4.87 1.18
C LEU A 60 5.00 3.55 1.01
N GLY A 61 3.95 3.54 0.19
CA GLY A 61 3.19 2.32 -0.11
C GLY A 61 4.07 1.19 -0.67
N GLU A 62 4.98 1.50 -1.59
CA GLU A 62 5.93 0.49 -2.10
C GLU A 62 6.84 -0.09 -1.01
N PHE A 63 7.26 0.72 -0.03
CA PHE A 63 8.08 0.26 1.08
C PHE A 63 7.28 -0.55 2.09
N GLU A 64 6.03 -0.18 2.37
CA GLU A 64 5.12 -0.96 3.21
C GLU A 64 4.82 -2.33 2.60
N ASP A 65 4.60 -2.41 1.29
CA ASP A 65 4.43 -3.67 0.57
C ASP A 65 5.68 -4.54 0.63
N LYS A 66 6.88 -3.95 0.44
CA LYS A 66 8.15 -4.67 0.60
C LYS A 66 8.30 -5.22 2.02
N LEU A 67 7.99 -4.42 3.03
CA LEU A 67 8.08 -4.82 4.43
C LEU A 67 7.10 -5.96 4.76
N LYS A 68 5.85 -5.85 4.30
CA LYS A 68 4.83 -6.90 4.44
C LYS A 68 5.32 -8.21 3.83
N LYS A 69 5.79 -8.19 2.56
CA LYS A 69 6.34 -9.37 1.87
C LYS A 69 7.53 -9.97 2.65
N LYS A 70 8.44 -9.15 3.20
CA LYS A 70 9.57 -9.63 4.02
C LYS A 70 9.10 -10.33 5.30
N TYR A 71 8.10 -9.80 5.99
CA TYR A 71 7.55 -10.46 7.19
C TYR A 71 6.82 -11.76 6.86
N GLU A 72 6.03 -11.81 5.78
CA GLU A 72 5.39 -13.04 5.31
C GLU A 72 6.43 -14.13 5.01
N GLU A 73 7.55 -13.77 4.37
CA GLU A 73 8.68 -14.67 4.14
C GLU A 73 9.28 -15.18 5.46
N LEU A 74 9.56 -14.28 6.42
CA LEU A 74 10.12 -14.65 7.72
C LEU A 74 9.18 -15.58 8.50
N PHE A 75 7.87 -15.32 8.47
CA PHE A 75 6.88 -16.19 9.11
C PHE A 75 6.87 -17.59 8.49
N ARG A 76 6.89 -17.68 7.16
CA ARG A 76 6.98 -18.96 6.45
C ARG A 76 8.25 -19.73 6.81
N ARG A 77 9.40 -19.04 6.84
CA ARG A 77 10.70 -19.62 7.18
C ARG A 77 10.76 -20.08 8.64
N ALA A 78 10.16 -19.34 9.56
CA ALA A 78 10.06 -19.72 10.97
C ALA A 78 9.20 -20.99 11.15
N VAL A 79 8.06 -21.09 10.46
CA VAL A 79 7.23 -22.31 10.46
C VAL A 79 7.99 -23.51 9.89
N ALA A 80 8.77 -23.29 8.83
CA ALA A 80 9.62 -24.32 8.22
C ALA A 80 10.88 -24.65 9.05
N LYS A 81 11.08 -24.04 10.22
CA LYS A 81 12.25 -24.21 11.10
C LYS A 81 13.58 -23.98 10.37
N ASP A 82 13.63 -22.94 9.53
CA ASP A 82 14.85 -22.56 8.82
C ASP A 82 16.01 -22.32 9.81
N ARG A 83 17.11 -23.07 9.62
CA ARG A 83 18.29 -23.02 10.48
C ARG A 83 18.95 -21.63 10.50
N LYS A 84 18.81 -20.85 9.42
CA LYS A 84 19.32 -19.47 9.34
C LYS A 84 18.61 -18.50 10.28
N LEU A 85 17.40 -18.86 10.75
CA LEU A 85 16.68 -18.07 11.73
C LEU A 85 17.10 -18.38 13.17
N HIS A 86 18.05 -19.30 13.39
CA HIS A 86 18.61 -19.62 14.71
C HIS A 86 17.54 -19.92 15.78
N GLY A 87 16.43 -20.54 15.38
CA GLY A 87 15.32 -20.90 16.29
C GLY A 87 14.33 -19.77 16.58
N LEU A 88 14.46 -18.60 15.94
CA LEU A 88 13.49 -17.52 16.08
C LEU A 88 12.11 -17.92 15.52
N SER A 89 11.08 -17.70 16.33
CA SER A 89 9.71 -18.13 16.04
C SER A 89 8.93 -17.09 15.25
N LYS A 90 7.78 -17.50 14.68
CA LYS A 90 6.80 -16.57 14.09
C LYS A 90 6.36 -15.50 15.09
N GLN A 91 6.16 -15.88 16.36
CA GLN A 91 5.75 -14.96 17.42
C GLN A 91 6.82 -13.92 17.74
N TYR A 92 8.10 -14.30 17.69
CA TYR A 92 9.20 -13.34 17.82
C TYR A 92 9.11 -12.26 16.74
N PHE A 93 9.00 -12.65 15.46
CA PHE A 93 8.90 -11.69 14.37
C PHE A 93 7.61 -10.84 14.41
N ALA A 94 6.49 -11.41 14.87
CA ALA A 94 5.26 -10.66 15.09
C ALA A 94 5.45 -9.58 16.17
N SER A 95 6.15 -9.91 17.26
CA SER A 95 6.49 -8.93 18.31
C SER A 95 7.44 -7.84 17.79
N VAL A 96 8.47 -8.20 17.01
CA VAL A 96 9.37 -7.22 16.37
C VAL A 96 8.57 -6.27 15.48
N ARG A 97 7.64 -6.79 14.68
CA ARG A 97 6.79 -5.98 13.80
C ARG A 97 5.96 -4.97 14.59
N SER A 98 5.21 -5.44 15.59
CA SER A 98 4.34 -4.59 16.40
C SER A 98 5.12 -3.51 17.16
N LYS A 99 6.28 -3.86 17.74
CA LYS A 99 7.13 -2.89 18.43
C LYS A 99 7.71 -1.84 17.47
N TRP A 100 8.10 -2.26 16.27
CA TRP A 100 8.60 -1.33 15.26
C TRP A 100 7.50 -0.41 14.73
N GLU A 101 6.28 -0.93 14.51
CA GLU A 101 5.12 -0.11 14.09
C GLU A 101 4.84 0.97 15.14
N ALA A 102 4.76 0.60 16.42
CA ALA A 102 4.57 1.57 17.51
C ALA A 102 5.71 2.59 17.62
N TYR A 103 6.98 2.14 17.49
CA TYR A 103 8.13 3.04 17.49
C TYR A 103 8.11 4.02 16.31
N LYS A 104 7.74 3.56 15.11
CA LYS A 104 7.64 4.40 13.92
C LYS A 104 6.54 5.46 14.11
N GLU A 105 5.38 5.05 14.63
CA GLU A 105 4.29 5.98 14.92
C GLU A 105 4.74 7.04 15.92
N GLU A 106 5.29 6.65 17.08
CA GLU A 106 5.78 7.60 18.08
C GLU A 106 6.88 8.54 17.55
N LEU A 107 7.79 8.02 16.72
CA LEU A 107 8.92 8.79 16.20
C LEU A 107 8.51 9.79 15.11
N CYS A 108 7.62 9.37 14.20
CA CYS A 108 7.29 10.16 13.01
C CYS A 108 6.05 11.04 13.20
N ASP A 109 5.26 10.82 14.27
CA ASP A 109 4.10 11.63 14.59
C ASP A 109 4.48 13.08 14.90
N ASP A 110 3.69 14.02 14.39
CA ASP A 110 3.80 15.44 14.74
C ASP A 110 2.58 15.81 15.60
N PRO A 111 2.75 15.96 16.93
CA PRO A 111 1.65 16.20 17.84
C PRO A 111 0.97 17.56 17.64
N THR A 112 1.52 18.42 16.78
CA THR A 112 0.94 19.73 16.44
C THR A 112 -0.08 19.65 15.30
N VAL A 113 -0.16 18.51 14.61
CA VAL A 113 -1.16 18.25 13.56
C VAL A 113 -2.45 17.77 14.21
N THR A 114 -3.43 18.66 14.33
CA THR A 114 -4.74 18.35 14.95
C THR A 114 -5.88 18.25 13.93
N THR A 115 -5.57 18.25 12.63
CA THR A 115 -6.56 18.32 11.55
C THR A 115 -6.24 17.33 10.45
N ASP A 116 -7.27 16.76 9.80
CA ASP A 116 -7.13 15.80 8.70
C ASP A 116 -6.76 16.45 7.34
N LEU A 117 -6.39 17.73 7.33
CA LEU A 117 -6.00 18.44 6.11
C LEU A 117 -4.55 18.12 5.76
N LYS A 118 -4.25 18.03 4.45
CA LYS A 118 -2.86 17.88 4.00
C LYS A 118 -2.03 19.07 4.48
N THR A 119 -1.04 18.82 5.35
CA THR A 119 -0.15 19.84 5.91
C THR A 119 1.31 19.57 5.53
N PRO A 120 2.21 20.57 5.65
CA PRO A 120 3.65 20.34 5.55
C PRO A 120 4.16 19.23 6.50
N ALA A 121 3.45 18.95 7.59
CA ALA A 121 3.79 17.86 8.50
C ALA A 121 3.54 16.48 7.89
N ASP A 122 2.58 16.30 6.96
CA ASP A 122 2.39 15.02 6.26
C ASP A 122 3.58 14.66 5.39
N ARG A 123 4.23 15.67 4.81
CA ARG A 123 5.48 15.49 4.07
C ARG A 123 6.59 15.01 5.00
N ILE A 124 6.73 15.63 6.17
CA ILE A 124 7.73 15.26 7.18
C ILE A 124 7.46 13.83 7.67
N TYR A 125 6.22 13.50 8.01
CA TYR A 125 5.80 12.15 8.37
C TYR A 125 6.17 11.15 7.28
N SER A 126 5.83 11.43 6.02
CA SER A 126 6.11 10.52 4.90
C SER A 126 7.61 10.28 4.71
N LEU A 127 8.43 11.33 4.79
CA LEU A 127 9.89 11.21 4.73
C LEU A 127 10.43 10.34 5.87
N CYS A 128 10.00 10.61 7.11
CA CYS A 128 10.37 9.83 8.28
C CYS A 128 9.96 8.36 8.13
N ALA A 129 8.70 8.09 7.76
CA ALA A 129 8.17 6.74 7.62
C ALA A 129 8.91 5.94 6.53
N ILE A 130 9.25 6.58 5.39
CA ILE A 130 10.07 5.95 4.35
C ILE A 130 11.46 5.61 4.88
N GLU A 131 12.13 6.54 5.55
CA GLU A 131 13.47 6.31 6.09
C GLU A 131 13.49 5.19 7.14
N GLN A 132 12.57 5.23 8.11
CA GLN A 132 12.45 4.19 9.12
C GLN A 132 12.12 2.82 8.52
N THR A 133 11.29 2.77 7.48
CA THR A 133 10.97 1.51 6.78
C THR A 133 12.19 0.95 6.03
N LYS A 134 13.01 1.81 5.42
CA LYS A 134 14.27 1.40 4.77
C LYS A 134 15.25 0.82 5.78
N LEU A 135 15.44 1.48 6.92
CA LEU A 135 16.34 1.01 7.99
C LEU A 135 15.87 -0.32 8.56
N HIS A 136 14.56 -0.47 8.78
CA HIS A 136 14.00 -1.71 9.31
C HIS A 136 14.10 -2.87 8.33
N LEU A 137 13.77 -2.64 7.05
CA LEU A 137 14.02 -3.62 5.99
C LEU A 137 15.48 -4.08 5.97
N LYS A 138 16.42 -3.14 6.07
CA LYS A 138 17.85 -3.44 6.13
C LYS A 138 18.20 -4.30 7.35
N ALA A 139 17.66 -3.98 8.51
CA ALA A 139 17.86 -4.76 9.74
C ALA A 139 17.30 -6.19 9.62
N LEU A 140 16.22 -6.38 8.86
CA LEU A 140 15.61 -7.69 8.62
C LEU A 140 16.36 -8.55 7.59
N GLU A 141 17.29 -7.99 6.80
CA GLU A 141 18.12 -8.76 5.84
C GLU A 141 19.01 -9.79 6.52
N ARG A 142 19.35 -9.59 7.81
CA ARG A 142 20.15 -10.55 8.60
C ARG A 142 19.42 -11.86 8.90
N PHE A 143 18.11 -11.91 8.65
CA PHE A 143 17.25 -13.06 8.86
C PHE A 143 16.84 -13.67 7.53
#